data_AF-A0A485B791-F1
#
_entry.id   AF-A0A485B791-F1
#
_cell.length_a   1.000
_cell.length_b   1.000
_cell.length_c   1.000
_cell.angle_alpha   90.00
_cell.angle_beta   90.00
_cell.angle_gamma   90.00
#
_symmetry.space_group_name_H-M   'P 1'
#
loop_
_entity.id
_entity.type
_entity.pdbx_description
1 polymer ?
#
loop_
_entity_poly.entity_id
_entity_poly.type
_entity_poly.pdbx_seq_one_letter_code
_entity_poly.pdbx_strand_id
1 'polypeptide(L)' 'MSLAKASVWTAASTLVKIGVGLLVVKLLAVSFGPSGVGQAGNFRQLVTVLGVLARGRYL' A
#
# COMPACT_ATOMS: atom_id res chain seq x y z
N MET A 1 -20.75 6.99 -16.89
CA MET A 1 -19.45 7.63 -16.58
C MET A 1 -18.57 7.57 -17.82
N SER A 2 -17.90 8.65 -18.19
CA SER A 2 -16.97 8.65 -19.35
C SER A 2 -15.64 7.97 -18.99
N LEU A 3 -15.05 7.25 -19.95
CA LEU A 3 -13.71 6.63 -19.86
C LEU A 3 -12.62 7.63 -19.44
N ALA A 4 -12.69 8.87 -19.96
CA ALA A 4 -11.77 9.93 -19.59
C ALA A 4 -11.88 10.28 -18.09
N LYS A 5 -13.10 10.38 -17.57
CA LYS A 5 -13.35 10.64 -16.15
C LYS A 5 -12.92 9.48 -15.25
N ALA A 6 -13.11 8.23 -15.71
CA ALA A 6 -12.66 7.04 -14.99
C ALA A 6 -11.13 6.90 -14.95
N SER A 7 -10.46 7.21 -16.07
CA SER A 7 -9.00 7.22 -16.16
C SER A 7 -8.39 8.29 -15.25
N VAL A 8 -8.91 9.52 -15.29
CA VAL A 8 -8.47 10.60 -14.39
C VAL A 8 -8.67 10.23 -12.93
N TRP A 9 -9.80 9.61 -12.59
CA TRP A 9 -10.06 9.15 -11.22
C TRP A 9 -9.09 8.05 -10.76
N THR A 10 -8.73 7.13 -11.66
CA THR A 10 -7.75 6.06 -11.39
C THR A 10 -6.34 6.63 -11.22
N ALA A 11 -5.95 7.56 -12.08
CA ALA A 11 -4.66 8.24 -12.01
C ALA A 11 -4.55 9.06 -10.71
N ALA A 12 -5.56 9.86 -10.39
CA ALA A 12 -5.63 10.63 -9.14
C ALA A 12 -5.53 9.71 -7.92
N SER A 13 -6.30 8.61 -7.89
CA SER A 13 -6.24 7.64 -6.80
C SER A 13 -4.87 6.99 -6.65
N THR A 14 -4.17 6.74 -7.77
CA THR A 14 -2.81 6.18 -7.76
C THR A 14 -1.80 7.18 -7.18
N LEU A 15 -1.88 8.45 -7.59
CA LEU A 15 -1.03 9.52 -7.05
C LEU A 15 -1.22 9.67 -5.53
N VAL A 16 -2.47 9.69 -5.07
CA VAL A 16 -2.78 9.76 -3.63
C VAL A 16 -2.21 8.55 -2.89
N LYS A 17 -2.41 7.34 -3.40
CA LYS A 17 -1.91 6.12 -2.77
C LYS A 17 -0.38 6.11 -2.62
N ILE A 18 0.34 6.56 -3.65
CA ILE A 18 1.80 6.67 -3.60
C ILE A 18 2.22 7.77 -2.62
N GLY A 19 1.60 8.95 -2.71
CA GLY A 19 1.92 10.09 -1.83
C GLY A 19 1.72 9.77 -0.35
N VAL A 20 0.59 9.16 0.01
CA VAL A 20 0.32 8.70 1.37
C VAL A 20 1.30 7.61 1.79
N GLY A 21 1.61 6.65 0.91
CA GLY A 21 2.59 5.60 1.18
C GLY A 21 3.97 6.15 1.53
N LEU A 22 4.44 7.17 0.81
CA LEU A 22 5.72 7.82 1.09
C LEU A 22 5.69 8.61 2.41
N LEU A 23 4.60 9.32 2.68
CA LEU A 23 4.43 10.05 3.94
C LEU A 23 4.49 9.11 5.14
N VAL A 24 3.77 7.98 5.09
CA VAL A 24 3.76 6.99 6.18
C VAL A 24 5.15 6.39 6.41
N VAL A 25 5.87 6.03 5.35
CA VAL A 25 7.25 5.50 5.49
C VAL A 25 8.17 6.54 6.13
N LYS A 26 8.05 7.81 5.73
CA LYS A 26 8.83 8.90 6.32
C LYS A 26 8.52 9.07 7.81
N LEU A 27 7.25 9.05 8.20
CA LEU A 27 6.84 9.15 9.60
C LEU A 27 7.36 7.96 10.43
N LEU A 28 7.26 6.74 9.89
CA LEU A 28 7.83 5.56 10.55
C LEU A 28 9.35 5.68 10.74
N ALA A 29 10.06 6.16 9.72
CA ALA A 29 11.50 6.35 9.79
C ALA A 29 11.88 7.38 10.87
N VAL A 30 11.11 8.47 11.00
CA VAL A 30 11.33 9.50 12.03
C VAL A 30 11.03 8.96 13.44
N SER A 31 9.95 8.21 13.62
CA SER A 31 9.52 7.74 14.94
C SER A 31 10.25 6.49 15.43
N PHE A 32 10.66 5.60 14.54
CA PHE A 32 11.17 4.26 14.88
C PHE A 32 12.50 3.89 14.21
N GLY A 33 13.08 4.80 13.42
CA GLY A 33 14.32 4.57 12.69
C GLY A 33 14.21 3.54 11.55
N PRO A 34 15.34 3.18 10.92
CA PRO A 34 15.39 2.26 9.79
C PRO A 34 14.89 0.85 10.13
N SER A 35 15.16 0.38 11.35
CA SER A 35 14.73 -0.93 11.83
C SER A 35 13.20 -1.04 11.91
N GLY A 36 12.51 0.02 12.36
CA GLY A 36 11.05 0.08 12.39
C GLY A 36 10.41 0.05 11.00
N VAL A 37 11.04 0.71 10.01
CA VAL A 37 10.62 0.63 8.60
C VAL A 37 10.78 -0.79 8.05
N GLY A 38 11.88 -1.47 8.37
CA GLY A 38 12.13 -2.85 7.99
C GLY A 38 11.07 -3.82 8.54
N GLN A 39 10.70 -3.67 9.81
CA GLN A 39 9.63 -4.49 10.42
C GLN A 39 8.26 -4.22 9.80
N ALA A 40 7.94 -2.96 9.49
CA ALA A 40 6.71 -2.64 8.76
C ALA A 40 6.68 -3.26 7.34
N GLY A 41 7.84 -3.40 6.69
CA GLY A 41 8.00 -4.15 5.44
C GLY A 41 7.69 -5.64 5.60
N ASN A 42 8.27 -6.27 6.62
CA ASN A 42 8.01 -7.68 6.95
C ASN A 42 6.53 -7.93 7.24
N PHE A 43 5.91 -7.04 8.03
CA PHE A 43 4.47 -7.11 8.32
C PHE A 43 3.63 -7.01 7.04
N ARG A 44 3.97 -6.09 6.12
CA ARG A 44 3.27 -5.96 4.84
C ARG A 44 3.36 -7.24 4.00
N GLN A 45 4.48 -7.96 4.05
CA GLN A 45 4.63 -9.25 3.36
C GLN A 45 3.70 -10.31 3.96
N LEU A 46 3.64 -10.41 5.30
CA LEU A 46 2.69 -11.30 5.98
C LEU A 46 1.24 -10.98 5.60
N VAL A 47 0.84 -9.70 5.63
CA VAL A 47 -0.50 -9.27 5.23
C VAL A 47 -0.80 -9.63 3.77
N THR A 48 0.20 -9.54 2.88
CA THR A 48 0.04 -9.92 1.47
C THR A 48 -0.21 -11.42 1.31
N VAL A 49 0.56 -12.27 2.01
CA VAL A 49 0.35 -13.72 2.01
C VAL A 49 -1.03 -14.08 2.56
N LEU A 50 -1.40 -13.51 3.70
CA LEU A 50 -2.72 -13.71 4.31
C LEU A 50 -3.84 -13.23 3.37
N GLY A 51 -3.65 -12.12 2.66
CA GLY A 51 -4.60 -11.60 1.68
C GLY A 51 -4.73 -12.48 0.43
N VAL A 52 -3.68 -13.20 0.02
CA VAL A 52 -3.76 -14.22 -1.04
C VAL A 52 -4.58 -15.42 -0.55
N LEU A 53 -4.30 -15.94 0.65
CA LEU A 53 -5.03 -17.06 1.24
C LEU A 53 -6.52 -16.74 1.47
N ALA A 54 -6.82 -15.53 1.97
CA ALA A 54 -8.19 -15.07 2.21
C ALA A 54 -9.01 -14.88 0.93
N ARG A 55 -8.35 -14.66 -0.22
CA ARG A 55 -8.99 -14.61 -1.55
C ARG A 55 -9.10 -15.99 -2.22
N GLY A 56 -8.79 -17.06 -1.51
CA GLY A 56 -8.67 -18.43 -2.00
C GLY A 56 -9.69 -18.80 -3.09
N ARG A 57 -9.15 -19.05 -4.28
CA ARG A 57 -9.78 -19.77 -5.39
C ARG A 57 -9.13 -21.15 -5.51
N TYR A 58 -9.06 -21.86 -4.38
CA TYR A 58 -8.51 -23.21 -4.26
C TYR A 58 -9.56 -24.21 -3.72
N LEU A 59 -10.80 -24.07 -4.21
CA LEU A 59 -11.85 -25.09 -4.37
C LEU A 59 -12.64 -24.74 -5.63
#